data_AF-A0A1B8Y6R9-F1
#
_entry.id   AF-A0A1B8Y6R9-F1
#
_cell.length_a   1.000
_cell.length_b   1.000
_cell.length_c   1.000
_cell.angle_alpha   90.00
_cell.angle_beta   90.00
_cell.angle_gamma   90.00
#
_symmetry.space_group_name_H-M   'P 1'
#
loop_
_entity.id
_entity.type
_entity.pdbx_description
1 polymer ?
#
loop_
_entity_poly.entity_id
_entity_poly.type
_entity_poly.pdbx_seq_one_letter_code
_entity_poly.pdbx_strand_id
1 'polypeptide(L)'
;VPEHYRQFIDFRYFIEQTNNNTALFPNLTLGYHIYDSCGDPRKAVRSVLQILSGTREPVPNYSCVGKRHIAGFIGDLTSETTVPIAQILTLYGYSQISYGATDPLLRDRAAFPYFFRTVQSDHHHCYLLTELLKYFGWTWVGVIRFDDDAGDREFQLLTKYFSNNGICIEFSTKINIDNFKSHEHITNKHKELVRKSTTSVIVLCGTVSAAVIVGLRILKDVLKEKTFVLTTNWAANHMMNFATEVFNGSLGFMQCSLYSLNSPELKAFIASIHPSKYPKDKLLEDLWMQYHFCSSSNEYKNKVFKYVYPQGSLYYCTGEQRIQDIWNIANALHSPRVHLAVTLLSQAMYKMHIKLSPKLDNIIYDYRYQ
;
A
#
# COMPACT_ATOMS: atom_id res chain seq x y z
N VAL A 1 -10.12 -0.69 -1.96
CA VAL A 1 -10.16 0.24 -3.12
C VAL A 1 -10.05 1.71 -2.69
N PRO A 2 -10.89 2.29 -1.81
CA PRO A 2 -10.79 3.71 -1.47
C PRO A 2 -9.45 4.11 -0.85
N GLU A 3 -8.87 3.28 0.01
CA GLU A 3 -7.54 3.52 0.61
C GLU A 3 -6.42 3.58 -0.44
N HIS A 4 -6.42 2.67 -1.42
CA HIS A 4 -5.43 2.70 -2.50
C HIS A 4 -5.65 3.91 -3.42
N TYR A 5 -6.91 4.26 -3.70
CA TYR A 5 -7.23 5.48 -4.43
C TYR A 5 -6.77 6.73 -3.67
N ARG A 6 -6.80 6.69 -2.33
CA ARG A 6 -6.28 7.78 -1.51
C ARG A 6 -4.77 8.00 -1.70
N GLN A 7 -3.98 6.93 -1.85
CA GLN A 7 -2.55 7.03 -2.22
C GLN A 7 -2.36 7.71 -3.58
N PHE A 8 -3.26 7.47 -4.54
CA PHE A 8 -3.26 8.13 -5.84
C PHE A 8 -3.63 9.62 -5.76
N ILE A 9 -4.59 10.00 -4.91
CA ILE A 9 -4.88 11.42 -4.63
C ILE A 9 -3.64 12.11 -4.08
N ASP A 10 -2.96 11.49 -3.11
CA ASP A 10 -1.74 12.05 -2.52
C ASP A 10 -0.62 12.18 -3.57
N PHE A 11 -0.41 11.15 -4.41
CA PHE A 11 0.52 11.22 -5.53
C PHE A 11 0.27 12.45 -6.40
N ARG A 12 -1.00 12.65 -6.82
CA ARG A 12 -1.38 13.77 -7.69
C ARG A 12 -1.14 15.11 -7.03
N TYR A 13 -1.53 15.23 -5.76
CA TYR A 13 -1.26 16.42 -4.97
C TYR A 13 0.23 16.78 -5.00
N PHE A 14 1.13 15.81 -4.74
CA PHE A 14 2.56 16.09 -4.71
C PHE A 14 3.17 16.38 -6.07
N ILE A 15 2.65 15.81 -7.15
CA ILE A 15 3.02 16.22 -8.51
C ILE A 15 2.59 17.65 -8.79
N GLU A 16 1.36 18.04 -8.43
CA GLU A 16 0.88 19.42 -8.61
C GLU A 16 1.68 20.43 -7.77
N GLN A 17 2.01 20.09 -6.52
CA GLN A 17 2.90 20.92 -5.68
C GLN A 17 4.29 21.05 -6.30
N THR A 18 4.84 19.97 -6.86
CA THR A 18 6.13 20.00 -7.54
C THR A 18 6.10 20.88 -8.79
N ASN A 19 5.05 20.77 -9.61
CA ASN A 19 4.89 21.55 -10.83
C ASN A 19 4.63 23.04 -10.56
N ASN A 20 4.00 23.38 -9.43
CA ASN A 20 3.80 24.77 -9.02
C ASN A 20 5.05 25.40 -8.38
N ASN A 21 6.06 24.60 -8.05
CA ASN A 21 7.32 25.10 -7.50
C ASN A 21 8.30 25.47 -8.63
N THR A 22 8.24 26.74 -9.03
CA THR A 22 9.10 27.30 -10.10
C THR A 22 10.60 27.27 -9.77
N ALA A 23 10.99 27.11 -8.50
CA ALA A 23 12.39 26.95 -8.11
C ALA A 23 12.94 25.56 -8.47
N LEU A 24 12.09 24.53 -8.48
CA LEU A 24 12.48 23.17 -8.89
C LEU A 24 12.39 23.01 -10.41
N PHE A 25 11.31 23.47 -11.05
CA PHE A 25 11.13 23.25 -12.49
C PHE A 25 10.58 24.51 -13.18
N PRO A 26 11.44 25.51 -13.51
CA PRO A 26 10.96 26.78 -14.04
C PRO A 26 10.31 26.67 -15.44
N ASN A 27 10.68 25.66 -16.24
CA ASN A 27 10.17 25.45 -17.61
C ASN A 27 9.88 23.96 -17.92
N LEU A 28 9.68 23.13 -16.90
CA LEU A 28 9.40 21.71 -17.05
C LEU A 28 8.14 21.34 -16.27
N THR A 29 7.27 20.57 -16.89
CA THR A 29 6.09 20.03 -16.22
C THR A 29 6.23 18.52 -16.12
N LEU A 30 6.15 17.99 -14.90
CA LEU A 30 6.10 16.57 -14.65
C LEU A 30 4.71 16.05 -15.02
N GLY A 31 4.67 15.19 -16.04
CA GLY A 31 3.53 14.34 -16.35
C GLY A 31 3.64 12.98 -15.68
N TYR A 32 2.61 12.15 -15.82
CA TYR A 32 2.60 10.79 -15.28
C TYR A 32 1.76 9.84 -16.14
N HIS A 33 2.11 8.56 -16.10
CA HIS A 33 1.34 7.44 -16.64
C HIS A 33 1.11 6.45 -15.50
N ILE A 34 -0.16 6.21 -15.16
CA ILE A 34 -0.53 5.42 -13.99
C ILE A 34 -1.41 4.26 -14.43
N TYR A 35 -1.08 3.09 -13.89
CA TYR A 35 -1.77 1.85 -14.12
C TYR A 35 -2.09 1.21 -12.77
N ASP A 36 -3.23 0.56 -12.69
CA ASP A 36 -3.64 -0.20 -11.51
C ASP A 36 -3.15 -1.64 -11.62
N SER A 37 -2.23 -2.05 -10.75
CA SER A 37 -1.74 -3.43 -10.67
C SER A 37 -2.81 -4.40 -10.14
N CYS A 38 -3.88 -3.92 -9.50
CA CYS A 38 -4.84 -4.72 -8.73
C CYS A 38 -4.19 -5.60 -7.65
N GLY A 39 -2.94 -5.33 -7.24
CA GLY A 39 -2.17 -6.25 -6.39
C GLY A 39 -1.82 -7.58 -7.06
N ASP A 40 -2.06 -7.73 -8.37
CA ASP A 40 -1.75 -8.95 -9.12
C ASP A 40 -0.40 -8.81 -9.85
N PRO A 41 0.60 -9.67 -9.57
CA PRO A 41 1.92 -9.57 -10.19
C PRO A 41 1.90 -9.66 -11.73
N ARG A 42 0.96 -10.42 -12.32
CA ARG A 42 0.83 -10.58 -13.77
C ARG A 42 0.31 -9.28 -14.40
N LYS A 43 -0.69 -8.66 -13.78
CA LYS A 43 -1.20 -7.36 -14.23
C LYS A 43 -0.16 -6.25 -14.03
N ALA A 44 0.58 -6.29 -12.91
CA ALA A 44 1.69 -5.37 -12.63
C ALA A 44 2.76 -5.41 -13.74
N VAL A 45 3.23 -6.61 -14.10
CA VAL A 45 4.16 -6.82 -15.22
C VAL A 45 3.59 -6.33 -16.54
N ARG A 46 2.34 -6.69 -16.86
CA ARG A 46 1.66 -6.21 -18.08
C ARG A 46 1.63 -4.69 -18.15
N SER A 47 1.34 -4.03 -17.02
CA SER A 47 1.22 -2.58 -16.93
C SER A 47 2.57 -1.88 -17.17
N VAL A 48 3.65 -2.39 -16.59
CA VAL A 48 5.00 -1.85 -16.83
C VAL A 48 5.41 -2.00 -18.29
N LEU A 49 5.17 -3.16 -18.90
CA LEU A 49 5.46 -3.36 -20.31
C LEU A 49 4.60 -2.46 -21.22
N GLN A 50 3.34 -2.19 -20.87
CA GLN A 50 2.50 -1.22 -21.58
C GLN A 50 3.05 0.21 -21.46
N ILE A 51 3.57 0.61 -20.29
CA ILE A 51 4.21 1.92 -20.11
C ILE A 51 5.46 2.03 -20.99
N LEU A 52 6.32 1.01 -20.99
CA LEU A 52 7.58 1.00 -21.74
C LEU A 52 7.34 0.96 -23.26
N SER A 53 6.38 0.15 -23.71
CA SER A 53 6.07 0.01 -25.13
C SER A 53 5.22 1.14 -25.70
N GLY A 54 4.43 1.80 -24.85
CA GLY A 54 3.53 2.86 -25.27
C GLY A 54 2.29 2.37 -26.01
N THR A 55 2.15 1.06 -26.21
CA THR A 55 1.04 0.41 -26.90
C THR A 55 0.01 -0.12 -25.90
N ARG A 56 -1.24 -0.31 -26.38
CA ARG A 56 -2.29 -0.96 -25.58
C ARG A 56 -1.94 -2.42 -25.27
N GLU A 57 -1.37 -3.13 -26.23
CA GLU A 57 -0.83 -4.47 -26.00
C GLU A 57 0.67 -4.38 -25.73
N PRO A 58 1.19 -4.99 -24.64
CA PRO A 58 2.60 -4.91 -24.32
C PRO A 58 3.43 -5.63 -25.38
N VAL A 59 4.42 -4.93 -25.95
CA VAL A 59 5.41 -5.54 -26.85
C VAL A 59 6.80 -5.35 -26.23
N PRO A 60 7.43 -6.41 -25.68
CA PRO A 60 8.78 -6.31 -25.12
C PRO A 60 9.79 -5.81 -26.15
N ASN A 61 10.77 -5.01 -25.71
CA ASN A 61 11.84 -4.47 -26.55
C ASN A 61 11.36 -3.62 -27.76
N TYR A 62 10.13 -3.12 -27.72
CA TYR A 62 9.58 -2.20 -28.71
C TYR A 62 9.00 -0.99 -28.00
N SER A 63 9.16 0.19 -28.58
CA SER A 63 8.57 1.42 -28.06
C SER A 63 8.00 2.27 -29.20
N CYS A 64 6.69 2.49 -29.20
CA CYS A 64 6.02 3.40 -30.13
C CYS A 64 5.84 4.81 -29.57
N VAL A 65 6.32 5.06 -28.34
CA VAL A 65 6.17 6.34 -27.66
C VAL A 65 7.32 7.26 -28.02
N GLY A 66 7.17 8.00 -29.12
CA GLY A 66 8.18 8.91 -29.70
C GLY A 66 8.98 9.76 -28.69
N LYS A 67 8.56 11.00 -28.41
CA LYS A 67 9.28 11.94 -27.51
C LYS A 67 8.96 11.74 -26.02
N ARG A 68 8.65 10.52 -25.55
CA ARG A 68 8.36 10.32 -24.12
C ARG A 68 9.64 10.01 -23.37
N HIS A 69 10.01 10.91 -22.46
CA HIS A 69 11.13 10.71 -21.56
C HIS A 69 10.60 10.21 -20.21
N ILE A 70 10.61 8.89 -20.02
CA ILE A 70 10.32 8.29 -18.72
C ILE A 70 11.52 8.57 -17.80
N ALA A 71 11.29 9.33 -16.73
CA ALA A 71 12.34 9.68 -15.79
C ALA A 71 12.58 8.61 -14.71
N GLY A 72 11.58 7.78 -14.43
CA GLY A 72 11.62 6.72 -13.44
C GLY A 72 10.24 6.20 -13.12
N PHE A 73 10.19 5.18 -12.27
CA PHE A 73 8.96 4.53 -11.85
C PHE A 73 8.74 4.74 -10.35
N ILE A 74 7.50 5.02 -9.97
CA ILE A 74 7.07 5.04 -8.56
C ILE A 74 6.07 3.90 -8.37
N GLY A 75 6.30 3.11 -7.34
CA GLY A 75 5.53 1.91 -7.06
C GLY A 75 6.38 0.64 -7.07
N ASP A 76 5.81 -0.53 -6.81
CA ASP A 76 4.41 -0.69 -6.39
C ASP A 76 4.30 -0.75 -4.85
N LEU A 77 3.09 -0.97 -4.33
CA LEU A 77 2.78 -1.04 -2.91
C LEU A 77 3.22 -2.36 -2.26
N THR A 78 2.94 -3.52 -2.87
CA THR A 78 3.26 -4.82 -2.28
C THR A 78 4.57 -5.37 -2.83
N SER A 79 5.24 -6.22 -2.05
CA SER A 79 6.46 -6.90 -2.49
C SER A 79 6.19 -7.85 -3.65
N GLU A 80 5.04 -8.54 -3.66
CA GLU A 80 4.63 -9.49 -4.70
C GLU A 80 4.57 -8.86 -6.09
N THR A 81 4.06 -7.63 -6.19
CA THR A 81 4.04 -6.89 -7.47
C THR A 81 5.35 -6.15 -7.74
N THR A 82 6.01 -5.65 -6.69
CA THR A 82 7.23 -4.84 -6.84
C THR A 82 8.43 -5.65 -7.34
N VAL A 83 8.62 -6.88 -6.85
CA VAL A 83 9.76 -7.72 -7.22
C VAL A 83 9.84 -7.98 -8.73
N PRO A 84 8.79 -8.48 -9.41
CA PRO A 84 8.85 -8.69 -10.85
C PRO A 84 8.93 -7.38 -11.64
N ILE A 85 8.34 -6.27 -11.15
CA ILE A 85 8.56 -4.95 -11.75
C ILE A 85 10.05 -4.58 -11.70
N ALA A 86 10.69 -4.72 -10.54
CA ALA A 86 12.08 -4.35 -10.33
C ALA A 86 13.05 -5.15 -11.19
N GLN A 87 12.77 -6.45 -11.39
CA GLN A 87 13.52 -7.31 -12.31
C GLN A 87 13.45 -6.77 -13.74
N ILE A 88 12.26 -6.42 -14.23
CA ILE A 88 12.07 -5.88 -15.58
C ILE A 88 12.78 -4.53 -15.70
N LEU A 89 12.52 -3.59 -14.79
CA LEU A 89 13.08 -2.24 -14.88
C LEU A 89 14.60 -2.24 -14.77
N THR A 90 15.18 -3.20 -14.03
CA THR A 90 16.63 -3.40 -13.98
C THR A 90 17.22 -3.71 -15.35
N LEU A 91 16.56 -4.57 -16.14
CA LEU A 91 17.01 -4.91 -17.50
C LEU A 91 16.99 -3.70 -18.45
N TYR A 92 16.06 -2.76 -18.24
CA TYR A 92 15.93 -1.54 -19.03
C TYR A 92 16.71 -0.35 -18.44
N GLY A 93 17.35 -0.50 -17.27
CA GLY A 93 18.12 0.56 -16.62
C GLY A 93 17.27 1.68 -16.00
N TYR A 94 16.00 1.42 -15.67
CA TYR A 94 15.12 2.42 -15.06
C TYR A 94 15.12 2.34 -13.54
N SER A 95 15.29 3.49 -12.90
CA SER A 95 15.13 3.63 -11.45
C SER A 95 13.68 3.46 -11.02
N GLN A 96 13.46 2.66 -9.98
CA GLN A 96 12.17 2.45 -9.34
C GLN A 96 12.23 2.85 -7.87
N ILE A 97 11.24 3.62 -7.41
CA ILE A 97 11.06 3.91 -5.98
C ILE A 97 9.73 3.32 -5.52
N SER A 98 9.79 2.19 -4.81
CA SER A 98 8.60 1.61 -4.16
C SER A 98 8.25 2.37 -2.89
N TYR A 99 6.96 2.61 -2.70
CA TYR A 99 6.42 3.26 -1.50
C TYR A 99 5.85 2.26 -0.49
N GLY A 100 6.04 0.95 -0.67
CA GLY A 100 5.45 -0.03 0.23
C GLY A 100 6.11 -1.40 0.31
N ALA A 101 6.96 -1.78 -0.64
CA ALA A 101 7.56 -3.11 -0.65
C ALA A 101 8.66 -3.27 0.41
N THR A 102 8.43 -4.17 1.36
CA THR A 102 9.29 -4.36 2.55
C THR A 102 10.16 -5.61 2.47
N ASP A 103 10.02 -6.43 1.41
CA ASP A 103 10.75 -7.70 1.30
C ASP A 103 12.27 -7.49 1.41
N PRO A 104 12.96 -8.26 2.26
CA PRO A 104 14.41 -8.25 2.36
C PRO A 104 15.18 -8.44 1.06
N LEU A 105 14.67 -9.23 0.10
CA LEU A 105 15.45 -9.53 -1.12
C LEU A 105 15.75 -8.28 -1.95
N LEU A 106 14.88 -7.28 -1.86
CA LEU A 106 14.99 -6.02 -2.60
C LEU A 106 16.20 -5.16 -2.15
N ARG A 107 16.93 -5.58 -1.12
CA ARG A 107 18.21 -4.97 -0.72
C ARG A 107 19.37 -5.39 -1.63
N ASP A 108 19.29 -6.54 -2.30
CA ASP A 108 20.37 -7.06 -3.12
C ASP A 108 20.65 -6.12 -4.30
N ARG A 109 21.83 -5.47 -4.28
CA ARG A 109 22.26 -4.51 -5.30
C ARG A 109 22.77 -5.18 -6.57
N ALA A 110 23.12 -6.46 -6.53
CA ALA A 110 23.46 -7.22 -7.73
C ALA A 110 22.19 -7.57 -8.51
N ALA A 111 21.13 -8.01 -7.82
CA ALA A 111 19.86 -8.33 -8.45
C ALA A 111 19.01 -7.10 -8.79
N PHE A 112 19.03 -6.05 -7.94
CA PHE A 112 18.18 -4.85 -8.05
C PHE A 112 18.99 -3.54 -7.95
N PRO A 113 19.94 -3.28 -8.88
CA PRO A 113 20.80 -2.10 -8.83
C PRO A 113 20.03 -0.77 -8.91
N TYR A 114 18.88 -0.75 -9.59
CA TYR A 114 18.06 0.45 -9.81
C TYR A 114 16.85 0.57 -8.88
N PHE A 115 16.72 -0.32 -7.91
CA PHE A 115 15.59 -0.32 -6.97
C PHE A 115 15.87 0.53 -5.73
N PHE A 116 14.88 1.31 -5.32
CA PHE A 116 14.88 2.08 -4.10
C PHE A 116 13.50 1.96 -3.43
N ARG A 117 13.44 2.27 -2.13
CA ARG A 117 12.18 2.31 -1.40
C ARG A 117 12.18 3.37 -0.31
N THR A 118 10.98 3.82 0.06
CA THR A 118 10.75 4.80 1.15
C THR A 118 10.23 4.17 2.43
N VAL A 119 10.22 2.84 2.48
CA VAL A 119 9.78 2.05 3.65
C VAL A 119 10.91 1.19 4.17
N GLN A 120 10.81 0.81 5.44
CA GLN A 120 11.79 -0.07 6.07
C GLN A 120 11.60 -1.52 5.62
N SER A 121 12.67 -2.31 5.70
CA SER A 121 12.63 -3.75 5.42
C SER A 121 11.87 -4.50 6.52
N ASP A 122 11.29 -5.66 6.19
CA ASP A 122 10.75 -6.60 7.17
C ASP A 122 11.77 -7.04 8.22
N HIS A 123 13.08 -7.02 7.92
CA HIS A 123 14.12 -7.22 8.92
C HIS A 123 14.05 -6.22 10.08
N HIS A 124 13.81 -4.93 9.77
CA HIS A 124 13.68 -3.90 10.80
C HIS A 124 12.38 -4.07 11.58
N HIS A 125 11.28 -4.44 10.90
CA HIS A 125 10.01 -4.72 11.55
C HIS A 125 10.11 -5.91 12.52
N CYS A 126 10.74 -7.02 12.12
CA CYS A 126 10.94 -8.18 12.97
C CYS A 126 11.85 -7.86 14.17
N TYR A 127 12.90 -7.07 13.95
CA TYR A 127 13.76 -6.59 15.02
C TYR A 127 12.97 -5.76 16.05
N LEU A 128 12.23 -4.74 15.61
CA LEU A 128 11.43 -3.89 16.49
C LEU A 128 10.37 -4.68 17.27
N LEU A 129 9.70 -5.62 16.60
CA LEU A 129 8.70 -6.48 17.23
C LEU A 129 9.34 -7.34 18.31
N THR A 130 10.51 -7.92 18.03
CA THR A 130 11.28 -8.72 19.01
C THR A 130 11.68 -7.89 20.22
N GLU A 131 12.17 -6.66 20.01
CA GLU A 131 12.55 -5.76 21.11
C GLU A 131 11.34 -5.32 21.94
N LEU A 132 10.18 -5.11 21.32
CA LEU A 132 8.92 -4.84 22.05
C LEU A 132 8.51 -6.01 22.94
N LEU A 133 8.54 -7.23 22.39
CA LEU A 133 8.22 -8.43 23.16
C LEU A 133 9.16 -8.58 24.37
N LYS A 134 10.48 -8.37 24.18
CA LYS A 134 11.45 -8.38 25.28
C LYS A 134 11.20 -7.30 26.31
N TYR A 135 10.86 -6.08 25.88
CA TYR A 135 10.59 -4.97 26.79
C TYR A 135 9.47 -5.31 27.79
N PHE A 136 8.43 -6.00 27.33
CA PHE A 136 7.34 -6.48 28.20
C PHE A 136 7.61 -7.83 28.88
N GLY A 137 8.77 -8.44 28.64
CA GLY A 137 9.10 -9.78 29.16
C GLY A 137 8.29 -10.92 28.53
N TRP A 138 7.67 -10.69 27.36
CA TRP A 138 6.88 -11.69 26.65
C TRP A 138 7.78 -12.66 25.87
N THR A 139 8.17 -13.74 26.52
CA THR A 139 9.03 -14.79 25.93
C THR A 139 8.27 -15.99 25.38
N TRP A 140 6.95 -16.05 25.57
CA TRP A 140 6.06 -17.08 25.03
C TRP A 140 4.93 -16.43 24.24
N VAL A 141 4.88 -16.65 22.94
CA VAL A 141 3.89 -16.02 22.04
C VAL A 141 3.19 -17.05 21.15
N GLY A 142 1.96 -16.75 20.76
CA GLY A 142 1.24 -17.45 19.72
C GLY A 142 1.44 -16.76 18.37
N VAL A 143 1.40 -17.52 17.28
CA VAL A 143 1.43 -16.94 15.93
C VAL A 143 0.26 -17.45 15.09
N ILE A 144 -0.51 -16.52 14.53
CA ILE A 144 -1.55 -16.82 13.55
C ILE A 144 -1.07 -16.30 12.20
N ARG A 145 -0.93 -17.18 11.23
CA ARG A 145 -0.59 -16.84 9.84
C ARG A 145 -1.74 -17.16 8.89
N PHE A 146 -1.97 -16.31 7.90
CA PHE A 146 -2.96 -16.58 6.86
C PHE A 146 -2.36 -17.38 5.71
N ASP A 147 -3.22 -18.04 4.94
CA ASP A 147 -2.83 -18.87 3.80
C ASP A 147 -2.53 -18.03 2.55
N ASP A 148 -1.48 -17.23 2.65
CA ASP A 148 -0.90 -16.43 1.57
C ASP A 148 0.64 -16.38 1.65
N ASP A 149 1.28 -15.99 0.55
CA ASP A 149 2.75 -15.92 0.45
C ASP A 149 3.34 -14.95 1.48
N ALA A 150 2.64 -13.84 1.74
CA ALA A 150 3.02 -12.88 2.78
C ALA A 150 3.05 -13.51 4.17
N GLY A 151 2.05 -14.29 4.54
CA GLY A 151 1.91 -14.94 5.85
C GLY A 151 2.98 -15.99 6.08
N ASP A 152 3.30 -16.78 5.06
CA ASP A 152 4.36 -17.78 5.13
C ASP A 152 5.76 -17.13 5.24
N ARG A 153 6.02 -16.07 4.46
CA ARG A 153 7.29 -15.31 4.51
C ARG A 153 7.48 -14.60 5.85
N GLU A 154 6.47 -13.86 6.32
CA GLU A 154 6.53 -13.14 7.60
C GLU A 154 6.74 -14.11 8.76
N PHE A 155 6.03 -15.25 8.77
CA PHE A 155 6.18 -16.28 9.79
C PHE A 155 7.59 -16.87 9.85
N GLN A 156 8.18 -17.22 8.69
CA GLN A 156 9.53 -17.75 8.62
C GLN A 156 10.57 -16.75 9.17
N LEU A 157 10.43 -15.47 8.79
CA LEU A 157 11.34 -14.42 9.25
C LEU A 157 11.21 -14.21 10.76
N LEU A 158 9.98 -14.05 11.27
CA LEU A 158 9.73 -13.87 12.71
C LEU A 158 10.22 -15.05 13.53
N THR A 159 10.02 -16.29 13.07
CA THR A 159 10.50 -17.49 13.77
C THR A 159 12.02 -17.45 13.97
N LYS A 160 12.77 -17.01 12.95
CA LYS A 160 14.24 -16.85 13.05
C LYS A 160 14.62 -15.74 14.04
N TYR A 161 13.91 -14.61 14.03
CA TYR A 161 14.18 -13.52 14.96
C TYR A 161 13.84 -13.91 16.40
N PHE A 162 12.71 -14.56 16.63
CA PHE A 162 12.28 -14.99 17.97
C PHE A 162 13.24 -16.00 18.57
N SER A 163 13.58 -17.06 17.83
CA SER A 163 14.51 -18.10 18.28
C SER A 163 15.89 -17.54 18.65
N ASN A 164 16.44 -16.63 17.82
CA ASN A 164 17.72 -15.98 18.09
C ASN A 164 17.70 -15.04 19.30
N ASN A 165 16.52 -14.71 19.81
CA ASN A 165 16.33 -13.71 20.86
C ASN A 165 15.61 -14.26 22.10
N GLY A 166 15.56 -15.60 22.24
CA GLY A 166 14.99 -16.26 23.43
C GLY A 166 13.48 -16.16 23.54
N ILE A 167 12.76 -15.95 22.43
CA ILE A 167 11.30 -15.94 22.37
C ILE A 167 10.82 -17.26 21.75
N CYS A 168 9.96 -17.96 22.47
CA CYS A 168 9.36 -19.22 22.07
C CYS A 168 7.99 -19.00 21.44
N ILE A 169 7.72 -19.71 20.34
CA ILE A 169 6.39 -19.79 19.75
C ILE A 169 5.68 -20.99 20.39
N GLU A 170 4.71 -20.74 21.28
CA GLU A 170 3.95 -21.79 21.96
C GLU A 170 3.09 -22.59 20.98
N PHE A 171 2.40 -21.86 20.11
CA PHE A 171 1.58 -22.43 19.07
C PHE A 171 1.72 -21.57 17.81
N SER A 172 1.61 -22.24 16.67
CA SER A 172 1.38 -21.56 15.40
C SER A 172 0.21 -22.21 14.68
N THR A 173 -0.60 -21.41 14.01
CA THR A 173 -1.69 -21.93 13.19
C THR A 173 -1.77 -21.21 11.86
N LYS A 174 -1.97 -21.97 10.80
CA LYS A 174 -2.23 -21.46 9.46
C LYS A 174 -3.72 -21.45 9.21
N ILE A 175 -4.26 -20.29 8.86
CA ILE A 175 -5.69 -20.06 8.67
C ILE A 175 -5.97 -19.83 7.18
N ASN A 176 -6.72 -20.76 6.60
CA ASN A 176 -7.33 -20.57 5.28
C ASN A 176 -8.79 -20.15 5.48
N ILE A 177 -9.16 -18.98 4.93
CA ILE A 177 -10.47 -18.38 5.18
C ILE A 177 -11.60 -19.12 4.49
N ASP A 178 -11.32 -19.75 3.35
CA ASP A 178 -12.30 -20.50 2.56
C ASP A 178 -12.84 -21.71 3.36
N ASN A 179 -12.04 -22.20 4.32
CA ASN A 179 -12.41 -23.30 5.19
C ASN A 179 -13.37 -22.90 6.32
N PHE A 180 -13.42 -21.62 6.74
CA PHE A 180 -14.27 -21.21 7.88
C PHE A 180 -15.77 -21.34 7.62
N LYS A 181 -16.20 -21.07 6.39
CA LYS A 181 -17.63 -21.12 6.04
C LYS A 181 -18.13 -22.53 5.75
N SER A 182 -17.21 -23.43 5.44
CA SER A 182 -17.50 -24.77 4.90
C SER A 182 -17.23 -25.89 5.91
N HIS A 183 -16.41 -25.66 6.95
CA HIS A 183 -15.93 -26.72 7.84
C HIS A 183 -15.89 -26.29 9.32
N GLU A 184 -16.99 -26.49 10.05
CA GLU A 184 -17.09 -26.17 11.48
C GLU A 184 -16.00 -26.86 12.32
N HIS A 185 -15.65 -28.11 11.99
CA HIS A 185 -14.58 -28.84 12.66
C HIS A 185 -13.21 -28.13 12.57
N ILE A 186 -12.88 -27.51 11.43
CA ILE A 186 -11.62 -26.76 11.26
C ILE A 186 -11.62 -25.52 12.15
N THR A 187 -12.75 -24.80 12.17
CA THR A 187 -12.94 -23.65 13.06
C THR A 187 -12.77 -24.04 14.54
N ASN A 188 -13.40 -25.14 14.96
CA ASN A 188 -13.31 -25.64 16.34
C ASN A 188 -11.88 -26.04 16.70
N LYS A 189 -11.14 -26.68 15.79
CA LYS A 189 -9.73 -27.00 15.99
C LYS A 189 -8.87 -25.75 16.28
N HIS A 190 -9.08 -24.65 15.53
CA HIS A 190 -8.38 -23.39 15.79
C HIS A 190 -8.78 -22.80 17.15
N LYS A 191 -10.07 -22.84 17.51
CA LYS A 191 -10.54 -22.36 18.82
C LYS A 191 -9.93 -23.16 19.98
N GLU A 192 -9.90 -24.48 19.87
CA GLU A 192 -9.31 -25.35 20.88
C GLU A 192 -7.82 -25.11 21.06
N LEU A 193 -7.09 -24.90 19.96
CA LEU A 193 -5.66 -24.57 20.02
C LEU A 193 -5.42 -23.28 20.80
N VAL A 194 -6.17 -22.22 20.49
CA VAL A 194 -6.04 -20.91 21.16
C VAL A 194 -6.49 -20.99 22.63
N ARG A 195 -7.52 -21.78 22.95
CA ARG A 195 -8.00 -21.98 24.34
C ARG A 195 -7.01 -22.76 25.20
N LYS A 196 -6.32 -23.76 24.63
CA LYS A 196 -5.33 -24.57 25.36
C LYS A 196 -4.01 -23.83 25.58
N SER A 197 -3.74 -22.79 24.79
CA SER A 197 -2.53 -21.99 24.90
C SER A 197 -2.52 -21.13 26.16
N THR A 198 -1.37 -21.11 26.82
CA THR A 198 -1.10 -20.32 28.02
C THR A 198 -0.68 -18.88 27.72
N THR A 199 -0.22 -18.60 26.50
CA THR A 199 0.13 -17.23 26.09
C THR A 199 -1.10 -16.34 25.93
N SER A 200 -0.95 -15.09 26.37
CA SER A 200 -1.92 -14.02 26.10
C SER A 200 -1.54 -13.18 24.89
N VAL A 201 -0.36 -13.40 24.30
CA VAL A 201 0.20 -12.54 23.25
C VAL A 201 0.22 -13.26 21.92
N ILE A 202 -0.40 -12.67 20.90
CA ILE A 202 -0.50 -13.26 19.56
C ILE A 202 0.08 -12.30 18.52
N VAL A 203 0.94 -12.82 17.64
CA VAL A 203 1.45 -12.11 16.47
C VAL A 203 0.67 -12.56 15.23
N LEU A 204 0.24 -11.60 14.40
CA LEU A 204 -0.44 -11.87 13.13
C LEU A 204 0.53 -11.76 11.96
N CYS A 205 0.45 -12.71 11.02
CA CYS A 205 1.23 -12.73 9.79
C CYS A 205 0.31 -12.87 8.57
N GLY A 206 0.56 -12.10 7.52
CA GLY A 206 -0.15 -12.19 6.23
C GLY A 206 -0.94 -10.95 5.84
N THR A 207 -1.64 -11.02 4.71
CA THR A 207 -2.29 -9.86 4.08
C THR A 207 -3.66 -9.58 4.68
N VAL A 208 -3.89 -8.33 5.10
CA VAL A 208 -5.21 -7.92 5.61
C VAL A 208 -6.23 -7.85 4.47
N SER A 209 -7.35 -8.55 4.62
CA SER A 209 -8.47 -8.51 3.68
C SER A 209 -9.82 -8.60 4.39
N ALA A 210 -10.91 -8.30 3.69
CA ALA A 210 -12.25 -8.45 4.25
C ALA A 210 -12.54 -9.90 4.69
N ALA A 211 -12.08 -10.87 3.91
CA ALA A 211 -12.20 -12.28 4.22
C ALA A 211 -11.45 -12.61 5.53
N VAL A 212 -10.22 -12.11 5.69
CA VAL A 212 -9.41 -12.28 6.90
C VAL A 212 -10.13 -11.77 8.14
N ILE A 213 -10.69 -10.55 8.08
CA ILE A 213 -11.41 -9.96 9.21
C ILE A 213 -12.65 -10.76 9.58
N VAL A 214 -13.39 -11.27 8.59
CA VAL A 214 -14.53 -12.17 8.84
C VAL A 214 -14.05 -13.45 9.56
N GLY A 215 -12.94 -14.04 9.12
CA GLY A 215 -12.34 -15.22 9.77
C GLY A 215 -11.95 -14.95 11.22
N LEU A 216 -11.27 -13.84 11.50
CA LEU A 216 -10.92 -13.44 12.87
C LEU A 216 -12.16 -13.20 13.75
N ARG A 217 -13.22 -12.63 13.17
CA ARG A 217 -14.49 -12.41 13.89
C ARG A 217 -15.20 -13.71 14.24
N ILE A 218 -15.09 -14.75 13.42
CA ILE A 218 -15.60 -16.10 13.75
C ILE A 218 -14.89 -16.69 14.98
N LEU A 219 -13.61 -16.33 15.17
CA LEU A 219 -12.78 -16.73 16.31
C LEU A 219 -12.85 -15.76 17.49
N LYS A 220 -13.73 -14.75 17.47
CA LYS A 220 -13.74 -13.67 18.47
C LYS A 220 -13.86 -14.15 19.92
N ASP A 221 -14.55 -15.26 20.17
CA ASP A 221 -14.79 -15.76 21.51
C ASP A 221 -13.50 -16.18 22.22
N VAL A 222 -12.49 -16.62 21.46
CA VAL A 222 -11.18 -17.01 22.00
C VAL A 222 -10.12 -15.94 21.82
N LEU A 223 -10.31 -15.01 20.88
CA LEU A 223 -9.32 -13.99 20.55
C LEU A 223 -9.51 -12.68 21.32
N LYS A 224 -10.74 -12.33 21.76
CA LYS A 224 -11.04 -11.07 22.46
C LYS A 224 -10.26 -10.86 23.78
N GLU A 225 -9.72 -11.93 24.35
CA GLU A 225 -8.97 -11.93 25.62
C GLU A 225 -7.45 -11.90 25.39
N LYS A 226 -7.01 -11.87 24.13
CA LYS A 226 -5.60 -11.91 23.73
C LYS A 226 -5.12 -10.52 23.33
N THR A 227 -3.88 -10.20 23.66
CA THR A 227 -3.19 -8.99 23.19
C THR A 227 -2.52 -9.31 21.86
N PHE A 228 -2.88 -8.58 20.81
CA PHE A 228 -2.19 -8.72 19.54
C PHE A 228 -0.99 -7.80 19.44
N VAL A 229 0.09 -8.31 18.88
CA VAL A 229 1.24 -7.51 18.43
C VAL A 229 1.23 -7.53 16.91
N LEU A 230 0.94 -6.36 16.33
CA LEU A 230 0.63 -6.19 14.92
C LEU A 230 1.83 -5.64 14.16
N THR A 231 2.08 -6.22 12.97
CA THR A 231 3.03 -5.67 12.01
C THR A 231 2.49 -4.36 11.41
N THR A 232 3.36 -3.61 10.73
CA THR A 232 2.99 -2.33 10.10
C THR A 232 1.87 -2.43 9.07
N ASN A 233 1.76 -3.59 8.42
CA ASN A 233 0.72 -3.86 7.44
C ASN A 233 -0.66 -4.00 8.09
N TRP A 234 -0.71 -4.45 9.34
CA TRP A 234 -1.93 -4.61 10.12
C TRP A 234 -2.32 -3.33 10.83
N ALA A 235 -1.39 -2.73 11.57
CA ALA A 235 -1.69 -1.59 12.45
C ALA A 235 -2.22 -0.36 11.71
N ALA A 236 -1.76 -0.12 10.48
CA ALA A 236 -2.24 0.97 9.65
C ALA A 236 -3.52 0.64 8.86
N ASN A 237 -4.04 -0.58 8.97
CA ASN A 237 -5.15 -1.04 8.15
C ASN A 237 -6.49 -0.80 8.82
N HIS A 238 -7.34 -0.03 8.14
CA HIS A 238 -8.68 0.33 8.61
C HIS A 238 -9.62 -0.87 8.79
N MET A 239 -9.33 -2.01 8.14
CA MET A 239 -10.16 -3.20 8.19
C MET A 239 -10.27 -3.77 9.61
N MET A 240 -9.32 -3.46 10.50
CA MET A 240 -9.39 -3.78 11.92
C MET A 240 -10.65 -3.20 12.60
N ASN A 241 -11.17 -2.07 12.12
CA ASN A 241 -12.38 -1.45 12.68
C ASN A 241 -13.64 -2.33 12.52
N PHE A 242 -13.63 -3.31 11.62
CA PHE A 242 -14.74 -4.27 11.48
C PHE A 242 -14.67 -5.43 12.49
N ALA A 243 -13.62 -5.52 13.30
CA ALA A 243 -13.45 -6.50 14.37
C ALA A 243 -12.77 -5.87 15.60
N THR A 244 -13.23 -4.68 16.01
CA THR A 244 -12.70 -3.97 17.20
C THR A 244 -12.73 -4.81 18.47
N GLU A 245 -13.74 -5.67 18.61
CA GLU A 245 -13.86 -6.68 19.67
C GLU A 245 -12.67 -7.65 19.76
N VAL A 246 -11.97 -7.90 18.64
CA VAL A 246 -10.78 -8.76 18.58
C VAL A 246 -9.51 -7.95 18.83
N PHE A 247 -9.43 -6.73 18.28
CA PHE A 247 -8.22 -5.91 18.31
C PHE A 247 -8.11 -4.98 19.53
N ASN A 248 -9.08 -4.99 20.44
CA ASN A 248 -9.04 -4.14 21.61
C ASN A 248 -7.78 -4.41 22.47
N GLY A 249 -7.06 -3.36 22.87
CA GLY A 249 -5.81 -3.48 23.64
C GLY A 249 -4.61 -4.02 22.86
N SER A 250 -4.66 -4.05 21.52
CA SER A 250 -3.53 -4.48 20.69
C SER A 250 -2.44 -3.41 20.58
N LEU A 251 -1.21 -3.85 20.37
CA LEU A 251 -0.06 -3.00 20.07
C LEU A 251 0.30 -3.15 18.59
N GLY A 252 0.56 -2.05 17.91
CA GLY A 252 0.93 -2.06 16.50
C GLY A 252 1.97 -1.02 16.17
N PHE A 253 2.87 -1.36 15.25
CA PHE A 253 3.82 -0.40 14.72
C PHE A 253 3.20 0.35 13.55
N MET A 254 3.29 1.67 13.55
CA MET A 254 2.92 2.48 12.40
C MET A 254 4.14 3.24 11.93
N GLN A 255 4.29 3.35 10.61
CA GLN A 255 5.34 4.17 10.06
C GLN A 255 4.99 5.65 10.30
N CYS A 256 5.88 6.35 11.02
CA CYS A 256 5.72 7.77 11.29
C CYS A 256 5.77 8.55 9.96
N SER A 257 4.72 9.31 9.66
CA SER A 257 4.69 10.22 8.51
C SER A 257 5.38 11.52 8.89
N LEU A 258 6.40 11.91 8.12
CA LEU A 258 7.02 13.23 8.25
C LEU A 258 6.16 14.36 7.66
N TYR A 259 5.12 14.02 6.88
CA TYR A 259 4.23 14.99 6.26
C TYR A 259 2.94 15.15 7.05
N SER A 260 2.55 16.40 7.32
CA SER A 260 1.29 16.73 7.99
C SER A 260 0.11 16.48 7.05
N LEU A 261 -0.66 15.43 7.34
CA LEU A 261 -1.90 15.11 6.65
C LEU A 261 -3.03 16.15 6.89
N ASN A 262 -2.79 17.12 7.77
CA ASN A 262 -3.79 18.07 8.23
C ASN A 262 -3.62 19.48 7.66
N SER A 263 -2.68 19.68 6.73
CA SER A 263 -2.49 20.99 6.05
C SER A 263 -3.79 21.44 5.34
N PRO A 264 -4.21 22.71 5.48
CA PRO A 264 -5.39 23.25 4.80
C PRO A 264 -5.37 23.02 3.28
N GLU A 265 -4.20 23.11 2.66
CA GLU A 265 -3.98 22.97 1.22
C GLU A 265 -4.34 21.54 0.76
N LEU A 266 -3.84 20.53 1.46
CA LEU A 266 -4.19 19.13 1.18
C LEU A 266 -5.70 18.88 1.38
N LYS A 267 -6.29 19.43 2.44
CA LYS A 267 -7.75 19.30 2.70
C LYS A 267 -8.57 19.89 1.57
N ALA A 268 -8.20 21.09 1.11
CA ALA A 268 -8.84 21.76 -0.02
C ALA A 268 -8.65 20.96 -1.32
N PHE A 269 -7.44 20.41 -1.54
CA PHE A 269 -7.16 19.59 -2.72
C PHE A 269 -8.05 18.34 -2.76
N ILE A 270 -8.13 17.59 -1.67
CA ILE A 270 -9.00 16.40 -1.56
C ILE A 270 -10.47 16.80 -1.80
N ALA A 271 -10.93 17.88 -1.18
CA ALA A 271 -12.30 18.37 -1.36
C ALA A 271 -12.61 18.72 -2.82
N SER A 272 -11.61 19.13 -3.60
CA SER A 272 -11.76 19.44 -5.01
C SER A 272 -11.85 18.21 -5.93
N ILE A 273 -11.60 16.99 -5.42
CA ILE A 273 -11.69 15.78 -6.23
C ILE A 273 -13.15 15.42 -6.46
N HIS A 274 -13.57 15.50 -7.72
CA HIS A 274 -14.94 15.18 -8.15
C HIS A 274 -14.95 14.64 -9.59
N PRO A 275 -15.84 13.69 -9.95
CA PRO A 275 -15.93 13.13 -11.30
C PRO A 275 -16.08 14.18 -12.42
N SER A 276 -16.78 15.30 -12.16
CA SER A 276 -16.93 16.39 -13.14
C SER A 276 -15.61 17.08 -13.48
N LYS A 277 -14.69 17.18 -12.52
CA LYS A 277 -13.34 17.75 -12.72
C LYS A 277 -12.42 16.75 -13.44
N TYR A 278 -12.62 15.45 -13.23
CA TYR A 278 -11.78 14.39 -13.79
C TYR A 278 -12.61 13.32 -14.54
N PRO A 279 -13.28 13.66 -15.65
CA PRO A 279 -14.21 12.75 -16.35
C PRO A 279 -13.54 11.54 -17.02
N LYS A 280 -12.21 11.60 -17.18
CA LYS A 280 -11.38 10.49 -17.70
C LYS A 280 -11.00 9.48 -16.62
N ASP A 281 -11.16 9.83 -15.35
CA ASP A 281 -10.86 8.95 -14.23
C ASP A 281 -12.03 7.98 -13.99
N LYS A 282 -11.93 6.81 -14.62
CA LYS A 282 -12.98 5.79 -14.55
C LYS A 282 -13.11 5.16 -13.17
N LEU A 283 -12.00 5.06 -12.43
CA LEU A 283 -12.01 4.56 -11.07
C LEU A 283 -12.71 5.55 -10.12
N LEU A 284 -12.51 6.86 -10.31
CA LEU A 284 -13.24 7.89 -9.56
C LEU A 284 -14.76 7.81 -9.81
N GLU A 285 -15.15 7.61 -11.07
CA GLU A 285 -16.55 7.38 -11.43
C GLU A 285 -17.09 6.12 -10.73
N ASP A 286 -16.34 5.00 -10.77
CA ASP A 286 -16.71 3.74 -10.09
C ASP A 286 -16.88 3.92 -8.57
N LEU A 287 -16.03 4.73 -7.93
CA LEU A 287 -16.15 5.06 -6.52
C LEU A 287 -17.45 5.83 -6.21
N TRP A 288 -17.85 6.78 -7.07
CA TRP A 288 -19.12 7.48 -6.91
C TRP A 288 -20.31 6.54 -7.10
N MET A 289 -20.24 5.64 -8.08
CA MET A 289 -21.27 4.62 -8.27
C MET A 289 -21.37 3.69 -7.05
N GLN A 290 -20.23 3.26 -6.51
CA GLN A 290 -20.17 2.28 -5.43
C GLN A 290 -20.57 2.83 -4.07
N TYR A 291 -20.10 4.02 -3.72
CA TYR A 291 -20.24 4.56 -2.37
C TYR A 291 -21.31 5.65 -2.24
N HIS A 292 -21.62 6.35 -3.34
CA HIS A 292 -22.68 7.36 -3.39
C HIS A 292 -23.92 6.88 -4.16
N PHE A 293 -23.88 5.65 -4.71
CA PHE A 293 -24.96 5.09 -5.54
C PHE A 293 -25.33 5.96 -6.75
N CYS A 294 -24.36 6.73 -7.26
CA CYS A 294 -24.57 7.59 -8.41
C CYS A 294 -24.72 6.78 -9.70
N SER A 295 -25.68 7.11 -10.54
CA SER A 295 -25.79 6.56 -11.89
C SER A 295 -24.68 7.10 -12.79
N SER A 296 -24.15 6.25 -13.66
CA SER A 296 -23.29 6.66 -14.76
C SER A 296 -24.15 7.11 -15.95
N SER A 297 -23.60 7.97 -16.79
CA SER A 297 -24.16 8.26 -18.12
C SER A 297 -24.14 7.04 -19.05
N ASN A 298 -23.30 6.05 -18.76
CA ASN A 298 -23.24 4.80 -19.50
C ASN A 298 -24.25 3.79 -18.94
N GLU A 299 -25.34 3.56 -19.68
CA GLU A 299 -26.41 2.64 -19.28
C GLU A 299 -25.92 1.19 -19.14
N TYR A 300 -25.00 0.74 -19.99
CA TYR A 300 -24.41 -0.59 -19.86
C TYR A 300 -23.65 -0.73 -18.54
N LYS A 301 -22.89 0.30 -18.16
CA LYS A 301 -22.18 0.34 -16.87
C LYS A 301 -23.15 0.25 -15.69
N ASN A 302 -24.28 0.95 -15.76
CA ASN A 302 -25.34 0.87 -14.74
C ASN A 302 -25.92 -0.55 -14.63
N LYS A 303 -26.14 -1.23 -15.77
CA LYS A 303 -26.62 -2.63 -15.79
C LYS A 303 -25.61 -3.58 -15.14
N VAL A 304 -24.33 -3.47 -15.50
CA VAL A 304 -23.25 -4.27 -14.89
C VAL A 304 -23.16 -4.00 -13.40
N PHE A 305 -23.21 -2.73 -12.98
CA PHE A 305 -23.16 -2.37 -11.57
C PHE A 305 -24.32 -2.99 -10.79
N LYS A 306 -25.55 -2.92 -11.29
CA LYS A 306 -26.73 -3.56 -10.66
C LYS A 306 -26.59 -5.09 -10.58
N TYR A 307 -25.96 -5.70 -11.57
CA TYR A 307 -25.69 -7.14 -11.56
C TYR A 307 -24.66 -7.53 -10.49
N VAL A 308 -23.58 -6.76 -10.37
CA VAL A 308 -22.49 -7.03 -9.40
C VAL A 308 -22.88 -6.64 -7.98
N TYR A 309 -23.65 -5.56 -7.82
CA TYR A 309 -24.09 -5.00 -6.54
C TYR A 309 -25.62 -4.96 -6.47
N PRO A 310 -26.29 -6.11 -6.33
CA PRO A 310 -27.76 -6.22 -6.43
C PRO A 310 -28.52 -5.49 -5.30
N GLN A 311 -27.84 -5.10 -4.24
CA GLN A 311 -28.45 -4.43 -3.08
C GLN A 311 -28.54 -2.89 -3.23
N GLY A 312 -27.98 -2.30 -4.29
CA GLY A 312 -27.93 -0.85 -4.48
C GLY A 312 -28.83 -0.37 -5.63
N SER A 313 -29.82 0.47 -5.32
CA SER A 313 -30.49 1.28 -6.34
C SER A 313 -29.56 2.43 -6.75
N LEU A 314 -29.38 2.64 -8.06
CA LEU A 314 -28.63 3.78 -8.59
C LEU A 314 -29.55 4.99 -8.77
N TYR A 315 -29.06 6.18 -8.42
CA TYR A 315 -29.80 7.44 -8.50
C TYR A 315 -29.00 8.50 -9.24
N TYR A 316 -29.69 9.50 -9.79
CA TYR A 316 -29.03 10.69 -10.32
C TYR A 316 -28.46 11.51 -9.17
N CYS A 317 -27.14 11.65 -9.14
CA CYS A 317 -26.46 12.43 -8.12
C CYS A 317 -26.52 13.92 -8.44
N THR A 318 -26.74 14.73 -7.39
CA THR A 318 -26.87 16.20 -7.47
C THR A 318 -25.54 16.90 -7.74
N GLY A 319 -24.41 16.23 -7.51
CA GLY A 319 -23.06 16.81 -7.59
C GLY A 319 -22.56 17.41 -6.28
N GLU A 320 -23.37 17.35 -5.21
CA GLU A 320 -22.99 17.78 -3.86
C GLU A 320 -22.20 16.70 -3.09
N GLN A 321 -22.18 15.47 -3.61
CA GLN A 321 -21.50 14.34 -2.97
C GLN A 321 -19.99 14.57 -2.97
N ARG A 322 -19.36 14.45 -1.80
CA ARG A 322 -17.92 14.73 -1.64
C ARG A 322 -17.14 13.43 -1.57
N ILE A 323 -15.88 13.48 -2.01
CA ILE A 323 -14.99 12.31 -1.87
C ILE A 323 -14.71 11.96 -0.41
N GLN A 324 -14.75 12.96 0.47
CA GLN A 324 -14.43 12.80 1.90
C GLN A 324 -15.49 11.98 2.64
N ASP A 325 -16.71 11.94 2.10
CA ASP A 325 -17.82 11.16 2.63
C ASP A 325 -17.67 9.65 2.28
N ILE A 326 -16.76 9.31 1.36
CA ILE A 326 -16.41 7.91 1.07
C ILE A 326 -15.50 7.38 2.18
N TRP A 327 -15.96 6.31 2.83
CA TRP A 327 -15.22 5.63 3.89
C TRP A 327 -13.77 5.32 3.46
N ASN A 328 -12.82 5.57 4.37
CA ASN A 328 -11.36 5.49 4.22
C ASN A 328 -10.64 6.61 3.45
N ILE A 329 -11.33 7.53 2.76
CA ILE A 329 -10.63 8.65 2.09
C ILE A 329 -10.10 9.66 3.11
N ALA A 330 -10.87 9.96 4.15
CA ALA A 330 -10.52 10.89 5.24
C ALA A 330 -10.04 10.16 6.51
N ASN A 331 -9.46 8.97 6.37
CA ASN A 331 -9.03 8.17 7.52
C ASN A 331 -7.89 8.85 8.28
N ALA A 332 -8.04 9.00 9.61
CA ALA A 332 -7.00 9.52 10.49
C ALA A 332 -5.74 8.64 10.55
N LEU A 333 -5.88 7.33 10.31
CA LEU A 333 -4.79 6.36 10.26
C LEU A 333 -4.17 6.21 8.86
N HIS A 334 -4.62 7.01 7.88
CA HIS A 334 -4.01 6.99 6.56
C HIS A 334 -2.53 7.38 6.64
N SER A 335 -1.68 6.70 5.88
CA SER A 335 -0.26 7.01 5.78
C SER A 335 0.05 7.39 4.32
N PRO A 336 0.53 8.62 4.03
CA PRO A 336 0.73 9.10 2.67
C PRO A 336 2.06 8.55 2.11
N ARG A 337 2.15 7.23 1.96
CA ARG A 337 3.39 6.51 1.67
C ARG A 337 4.06 6.98 0.39
N VAL A 338 3.27 7.40 -0.60
CA VAL A 338 3.74 7.83 -1.92
C VAL A 338 4.46 9.19 -1.90
N HIS A 339 4.20 10.04 -0.91
CA HIS A 339 4.76 11.40 -0.82
C HIS A 339 6.27 11.43 -0.98
N LEU A 340 6.97 10.62 -0.18
CA LEU A 340 8.42 10.62 -0.14
C LEU A 340 9.00 10.09 -1.45
N ALA A 341 8.33 9.12 -2.09
CA ALA A 341 8.78 8.56 -3.36
C ALA A 341 8.71 9.59 -4.49
N VAL A 342 7.61 10.35 -4.56
CA VAL A 342 7.45 11.47 -5.51
C VAL A 342 8.51 12.53 -5.26
N THR A 343 8.67 12.95 -4.01
CA THR A 343 9.63 14.01 -3.64
C THR A 343 11.06 13.62 -4.01
N LEU A 344 11.47 12.39 -3.68
CA LEU A 344 12.83 11.90 -4.00
C LEU A 344 13.08 11.81 -5.50
N LEU A 345 12.13 11.29 -6.28
CA LEU A 345 12.30 11.20 -7.73
C LEU A 345 12.35 12.59 -8.37
N SER A 346 11.45 13.49 -7.98
CA SER A 346 11.44 14.88 -8.44
C SER A 346 12.75 15.61 -8.11
N GLN A 347 13.28 15.44 -6.90
CA GLN A 347 14.56 16.05 -6.52
C GLN A 347 15.74 15.44 -7.28
N ALA A 348 15.75 14.13 -7.50
CA ALA A 348 16.79 13.48 -8.30
C ALA A 348 16.78 13.99 -9.75
N MET A 349 15.59 14.11 -10.35
CA MET A 349 15.41 14.70 -11.68
C MET A 349 15.89 16.15 -11.75
N TYR A 350 15.53 16.97 -10.76
CA TYR A 350 15.98 18.35 -10.68
C TYR A 350 17.50 18.47 -10.64
N LYS A 351 18.16 17.70 -9.75
CA LYS A 351 19.62 17.68 -9.66
C LYS A 351 20.28 17.22 -10.96
N MET A 352 19.71 16.22 -11.62
CA MET A 352 20.18 15.76 -12.93
C MET A 352 20.01 16.85 -14.00
N HIS A 353 18.87 17.55 -14.01
CA HIS A 353 18.59 18.62 -14.96
C HIS A 353 19.53 19.81 -14.81
N ILE A 354 19.82 20.24 -13.57
CA ILE A 354 20.80 21.32 -13.32
C ILE A 354 22.19 20.90 -13.81
N LYS A 355 22.65 19.72 -13.41
CA LYS A 355 24.00 19.24 -13.75
C LYS A 355 24.21 19.08 -15.27
N LEU A 356 23.16 18.77 -16.01
CA LEU A 356 23.19 18.63 -17.47
C LEU A 356 22.92 19.95 -18.22
N SER A 357 22.57 21.02 -17.50
CA SER A 357 22.30 22.34 -18.07
C SER A 357 23.48 23.28 -17.80
N PRO A 358 24.47 23.38 -18.71
CA PRO A 358 25.68 24.21 -18.51
C PRO A 358 25.41 25.72 -18.38
N LYS A 359 24.15 26.17 -18.42
CA LYS A 359 23.74 27.56 -18.21
C LYS A 359 23.30 27.89 -16.77
N LEU A 360 23.16 26.90 -15.87
CA LEU A 360 22.72 27.13 -14.48
C LEU A 360 23.86 27.11 -13.44
N ASP A 361 25.11 26.85 -13.84
CA ASP A 361 26.26 26.79 -12.92
C ASP A 361 26.59 28.14 -12.25
N ASN A 362 25.95 29.24 -12.65
CA ASN A 362 26.18 30.56 -12.04
C ASN A 362 25.25 30.89 -10.85
N ILE A 363 24.35 29.98 -10.43
CA ILE A 363 23.47 30.22 -9.28
C ILE A 363 23.40 28.99 -8.38
N ILE A 364 24.50 28.65 -7.70
CA ILE A 364 24.42 27.87 -6.46
C ILE A 364 25.31 28.53 -5.42
N TYR A 365 24.66 29.02 -4.36
CA TYR A 365 25.28 29.59 -3.17
C TYR A 365 26.18 28.57 -2.46
N ASP A 366 27.39 29.03 -2.13
CA ASP A 366 28.38 28.35 -1.29
C ASP A 366 27.88 28.36 0.17
N TYR A 367 27.13 27.34 0.59
CA TYR A 367 26.89 27.08 2.02
C TYR A 367 28.05 26.24 2.55
N ARG A 368 29.12 26.92 2.96
CA ARG A 368 30.13 26.34 3.85
C ARG A 368 29.58 26.35 5.28
N TYR A 369 29.42 25.16 5.85
CA TYR A 369 29.34 25.02 7.30
C TYR A 369 30.73 25.39 7.88
N GLN A 370 30.77 26.43 8.70
CA GLN A 370 31.75 26.58 9.78
C GLN A 370 31.09 26.13 11.08
#